data_AF-S6H8F5-F1
#
_entry.id   AF-S6H8F5-F1
#
_cell.length_a   1.000
_cell.length_b   1.000
_cell.length_c   1.000
_cell.angle_alpha   90.00
_cell.angle_beta   90.00
_cell.angle_gamma   90.00
#
_symmetry.space_group_name_H-M   'P 1'
#
loop_
_entity.id
_entity.type
_entity.pdbx_description
1 polymer ?
#
loop_
_entity_poly.entity_id
_entity_poly.type
_entity_poly.pdbx_seq_one_letter_code
_entity_poly.pdbx_strand_id
1 'polypeptide(L)'
;MGFGGVSLWQLAIVLGIVILLFGTKKLRNIGGDLGSAVKGFKKAMSDGVLSEDKKGSEKALEDKKDADFVETVAESVAVEKTTSTENAEKKS
;
A
#
# COMPACT_ATOMS: atom_id res chain seq x y z
N MET A 1 5.73 36.74 -11.75
CA MET A 1 6.29 35.54 -11.09
C MET A 1 5.31 34.38 -11.27
N GLY A 2 5.32 33.75 -12.44
CA GLY A 2 4.46 32.58 -12.71
C GLY A 2 5.14 31.29 -12.28
N PHE A 3 4.35 30.23 -12.10
CA PHE A 3 4.76 28.85 -11.75
C PHE A 3 5.83 28.19 -12.67
N GLY A 4 6.39 28.91 -13.64
CA GLY A 4 7.42 28.42 -14.58
C GLY A 4 8.81 28.17 -13.96
N GLY A 5 8.99 28.40 -12.67
CA GLY A 5 10.21 28.03 -11.92
C GLY A 5 10.11 26.72 -11.13
N VAL A 6 8.92 26.12 -11.03
CA VAL A 6 8.74 24.82 -10.39
C VAL A 6 9.12 23.76 -11.40
N SER A 7 10.41 23.50 -11.53
CA SER A 7 10.89 22.43 -12.41
C SER A 7 10.52 21.07 -11.80
N LEU A 8 10.34 20.07 -12.67
CA LEU A 8 9.97 18.70 -12.30
C LEU A 8 10.91 18.12 -11.23
N TRP A 9 12.16 18.59 -11.21
CA TRP A 9 13.17 18.17 -10.26
C TRP A 9 12.88 18.60 -8.82
N GLN A 10 12.35 19.81 -8.61
CA GLN A 10 11.93 20.29 -7.30
C GLN A 10 10.71 19.49 -6.81
N LEU A 11 9.77 19.18 -7.71
CA LEU A 11 8.59 18.40 -7.36
C LEU A 11 8.95 16.98 -6.90
N ALA A 12 9.96 16.35 -7.53
CA ALA A 12 10.46 15.03 -7.12
C ALA A 12 11.10 15.05 -5.72
N ILE A 13 11.89 16.09 -5.41
CA ILE A 13 12.49 16.25 -4.08
C ILE A 13 11.40 16.44 -3.02
N VAL A 14 10.41 17.29 -3.28
CA VAL A 14 9.29 17.52 -2.35
C VAL A 14 8.48 16.24 -2.14
N LEU A 15 8.18 15.51 -3.22
CA LEU A 15 7.48 14.23 -3.15
C LEU A 15 8.26 13.20 -2.31
N GLY A 16 9.58 13.15 -2.46
CA GLY A 16 10.44 12.27 -1.66
C GLY A 16 10.33 12.55 -0.16
N ILE A 17 10.35 13.82 0.25
CA ILE A 17 10.19 14.20 1.65
C ILE A 17 8.79 13.83 2.16
N VAL A 18 7.74 14.06 1.38
CA VAL A 18 6.37 13.67 1.76
C VAL A 18 6.26 12.15 1.94
N ILE A 19 6.83 11.35 1.05
CA ILE A 19 6.85 9.90 1.17
C ILE A 19 7.60 9.46 2.44
N LEU A 20 8.71 10.12 2.79
CA LEU A 20 9.47 9.82 4.01
C LEU A 20 8.70 10.17 5.29
N LEU A 21 7.98 11.30 5.30
CA LEU A 21 7.19 11.74 6.47
C LEU A 21 5.95 10.89 6.69
N PHE A 22 5.20 10.61 5.63
CA PHE A 22 3.95 9.87 5.70
C PHE A 22 4.14 8.35 5.59
N GLY A 23 5.29 7.91 5.07
CA GLY A 23 5.56 6.52 4.73
C GLY A 23 4.81 6.04 3.48
N THR A 24 5.39 5.08 2.75
CA THR A 24 4.78 4.48 1.55
C THR A 24 3.50 3.69 1.86
N LYS A 25 3.35 3.16 3.10
CA LYS A 25 2.15 2.40 3.53
C LYS A 25 0.87 3.27 3.56
N LYS A 26 0.93 4.50 4.07
CA LYS A 26 -0.23 5.42 4.06
C LYS A 26 -0.51 5.96 2.66
N LEU A 27 0.54 6.31 1.91
CA LEU A 27 0.39 6.76 0.52
C LEU A 27 -0.17 5.68 -0.40
N ARG A 28 0.12 4.40 -0.17
CA ARG A 28 -0.45 3.30 -0.96
C ARG A 28 -1.93 3.06 -0.67
N ASN A 29 -2.33 3.10 0.61
CA ASN A 29 -3.74 2.96 0.99
C ASN A 29 -4.58 4.09 0.38
N ILE A 30 -4.17 5.34 0.61
CA ILE A 30 -4.88 6.52 0.12
C ILE A 30 -4.75 6.66 -1.41
N GLY A 31 -3.56 6.37 -1.95
CA GLY A 31 -3.28 6.45 -3.39
C GLY A 31 -3.99 5.37 -4.21
N GLY A 32 -4.31 4.21 -3.64
CA GLY A 32 -5.13 3.18 -4.30
C GLY A 32 -6.55 3.66 -4.57
N ASP A 33 -7.17 4.29 -3.57
CA ASP A 33 -8.54 4.79 -3.65
C ASP A 33 -8.64 6.00 -4.58
N LEU A 34 -7.76 6.99 -4.40
CA LEU A 34 -7.67 8.16 -5.27
C LEU A 34 -7.24 7.79 -6.69
N GLY A 35 -6.29 6.87 -6.83
CA GLY A 35 -5.81 6.40 -8.14
C GLY A 35 -6.91 5.69 -8.94
N SER A 36 -7.76 4.92 -8.27
CA SER A 36 -8.90 4.25 -8.92
C SER A 36 -9.95 5.25 -9.40
N ALA A 37 -10.27 6.27 -8.59
CA ALA A 37 -11.18 7.35 -8.98
C ALA A 37 -10.64 8.15 -10.18
N VAL A 38 -9.36 8.51 -10.16
CA VAL A 38 -8.70 9.23 -11.26
C VAL A 38 -8.58 8.36 -12.52
N LYS A 39 -8.40 7.03 -12.39
CA LYS A 39 -8.38 6.10 -13.53
C LYS A 39 -9.73 6.06 -14.25
N GLY A 40 -10.84 6.04 -13.51
CA GLY A 40 -12.19 6.14 -14.08
C GLY A 40 -12.43 7.47 -14.77
N PHE A 41 -11.98 8.57 -14.16
CA PHE A 41 -12.07 9.91 -14.77
C PHE A 41 -11.28 10.00 -16.08
N LYS A 42 -10.02 9.52 -16.12
CA LYS A 42 -9.22 9.48 -17.35
C LYS A 42 -9.85 8.60 -18.42
N LYS A 43 -10.43 7.45 -18.04
CA LYS A 43 -11.12 6.54 -18.95
C LYS A 43 -12.33 7.23 -19.60
N ALA A 44 -13.20 7.85 -18.81
CA ALA A 44 -14.37 8.58 -19.30
C ALA A 44 -14.00 9.80 -20.15
N MET A 45 -12.95 10.52 -19.77
CA MET A 45 -12.43 11.65 -20.54
C MET A 45 -11.76 11.23 -21.86
N SER A 46 -11.18 10.02 -21.91
CA SER A 46 -10.56 9.48 -23.14
C SER A 46 -11.60 8.84 -24.07
N ASP A 47 -12.60 8.16 -23.54
CA ASP A 47 -13.72 7.56 -24.31
C ASP A 47 -14.59 8.62 -24.98
N GLY A 48 -14.64 9.85 -24.44
CA GLY A 48 -15.33 10.97 -25.07
C GLY A 48 -14.64 11.57 -26.31
N VAL A 49 -13.38 11.18 -26.59
CA VAL A 49 -12.58 11.76 -27.71
C VAL A 49 -12.23 10.72 -28.77
N LEU A 50 -12.31 9.42 -28.47
CA LEU A 50 -12.03 8.33 -29.42
C LEU A 50 -13.06 7.21 -29.21
N SER A 51 -14.12 7.22 -30.00
CA SER A 51 -15.00 6.04 -30.11
C SER A 51 -14.26 4.90 -30.81
N GLU A 52 -14.43 3.70 -30.25
CA GLU A 52 -14.10 2.38 -30.82
C GLU A 52 -12.61 2.08 -31.04
N ASP A 53 -11.98 1.47 -30.03
CA ASP A 53 -11.39 0.13 -30.11
C ASP A 53 -10.37 -0.05 -28.97
N LYS A 54 -10.81 -0.69 -27.88
CA LYS A 54 -10.04 -1.63 -27.04
C LYS A 54 -10.82 -1.96 -25.78
N LYS A 55 -11.62 -3.02 -25.94
CA LYS A 55 -11.86 -4.04 -24.92
C LYS A 55 -10.55 -4.32 -24.17
N GLY A 56 -10.46 -3.93 -22.90
CA GLY A 56 -9.22 -4.03 -22.14
C GLY A 56 -9.31 -3.42 -20.75
N SER A 57 -9.90 -4.18 -19.82
CA SER A 57 -9.40 -4.43 -18.46
C SER A 57 -10.50 -5.10 -17.60
N GLU A 58 -11.08 -6.19 -18.10
CA GLU A 58 -11.39 -7.33 -17.24
C GLU A 58 -10.06 -8.08 -17.06
N LYS A 59 -9.37 -7.79 -15.95
CA LYS A 59 -8.33 -8.58 -15.25
C LYS A 59 -7.48 -7.64 -14.38
N ALA A 60 -7.16 -8.10 -13.17
CA ALA A 60 -6.65 -7.41 -11.99
C ALA A 60 -7.77 -6.75 -11.16
N LEU A 61 -8.30 -7.35 -10.08
CA LEU A 61 -7.61 -8.14 -9.06
C LEU A 61 -8.51 -9.28 -8.51
N GLU A 62 -8.32 -10.49 -9.02
CA GLU A 62 -8.12 -11.62 -8.13
C GLU A 62 -6.61 -11.75 -7.96
N ASP A 63 -6.07 -11.04 -6.97
CA ASP A 63 -4.84 -11.47 -6.31
C ASP A 63 -5.20 -11.58 -4.84
N LYS A 64 -5.49 -12.83 -4.47
CA LYS A 64 -5.54 -13.27 -3.08
C LYS A 64 -4.19 -12.91 -2.44
N LYS A 65 -4.27 -12.30 -1.26
CA LYS A 65 -3.37 -12.55 -0.12
C LYS A 65 -1.90 -12.83 -0.49
N ASP A 66 -1.08 -11.79 -0.65
CA ASP A 66 0.36 -11.88 -0.40
C ASP A 66 0.88 -10.48 -0.03
N ALA A 67 0.42 -9.99 1.11
CA ALA A 67 1.12 -8.95 1.86
C ALA A 67 1.03 -9.28 3.35
N ASP A 68 1.29 -10.56 3.67
CA ASP A 68 1.70 -10.96 5.01
C ASP A 68 3.14 -10.45 5.19
N PHE A 69 3.26 -9.19 5.62
CA PHE A 69 4.52 -8.67 6.11
C PHE A 69 4.62 -9.14 7.55
N VAL A 70 5.36 -10.23 7.75
CA VAL A 70 6.15 -10.60 8.93
C VAL A 70 6.17 -9.49 10.00
N GLU A 71 5.16 -9.46 10.87
CA GLU A 71 5.20 -8.69 12.13
C GLU A 71 4.04 -9.07 13.07
N THR A 72 3.71 -10.36 13.18
CA THR A 72 2.78 -10.80 14.26
C THR A 72 3.16 -12.17 14.84
N VAL A 73 3.97 -12.99 14.16
CA VAL A 73 4.36 -14.30 14.69
C VAL A 73 5.54 -14.22 15.68
N ALA A 74 6.32 -13.14 15.70
CA ALA A 74 7.46 -13.02 16.62
C ALA A 74 7.06 -12.70 18.07
N GLU A 75 5.87 -12.16 18.33
CA GLU A 75 5.44 -11.82 19.70
C GLU A 75 4.66 -12.95 20.40
N SER A 76 4.05 -13.87 19.65
CA SER A 76 3.28 -14.99 20.25
C SER A 76 4.11 -16.22 20.62
N VAL A 77 5.38 -16.30 20.23
CA VAL A 77 6.25 -17.45 20.56
C VAL A 77 6.95 -17.29 21.92
N ALA A 78 7.00 -16.10 22.50
CA ALA A 78 7.73 -15.84 23.74
C ALA A 78 6.90 -16.01 25.04
N VAL A 79 5.57 -16.16 24.96
CA VAL A 79 4.71 -16.21 26.16
C VAL A 79 4.28 -17.64 26.55
N GLU A 80 4.49 -18.65 25.70
CA GLU A 80 4.09 -20.05 26.01
C GLU A 80 5.26 -20.96 26.46
N LYS A 81 6.48 -20.45 26.69
CA LYS A 81 7.63 -21.28 27.14
C LYS A 81 8.06 -21.10 28.60
N THR A 82 7.40 -20.24 29.37
CA THR A 82 7.78 -20.00 30.78
C THR A 82 6.84 -20.67 31.79
N THR A 83 5.73 -21.27 31.35
CA THR A 83 4.77 -21.95 32.24
C THR A 83 4.75 -23.45 31.96
N SER A 84 5.88 -24.14 32.09
CA SER A 84 5.91 -25.62 32.14
C SER A 84 7.06 -26.21 32.97
N THR A 85 7.84 -25.39 33.67
CA THR A 85 8.94 -25.87 34.52
C THR A 85 8.71 -25.68 36.03
N GLU A 86 7.49 -25.34 36.47
CA GLU A 86 7.16 -25.20 37.89
C GLU A 86 5.94 -26.04 38.30
N ASN A 87 5.81 -27.30 37.87
CA ASN A 87 4.84 -28.21 38.51
C ASN A 87 5.15 -29.70 38.34
N ALA A 88 6.42 -30.11 38.46
CA ALA A 88 6.77 -31.53 38.44
C ALA A 88 7.80 -31.97 39.50
N GLU A 89 8.19 -31.11 40.46
CA GLU A 89 9.15 -31.48 41.52
C GLU A 89 8.53 -31.58 42.94
N LYS A 90 7.21 -31.43 43.11
CA LYS A 90 6.59 -31.46 44.45
C LYS A 90 5.39 -32.39 44.58
N LYS A 91 5.44 -33.58 43.98
CA LYS A 91 4.58 -34.70 44.40
C LYS A 91 5.03 -36.07 43.86
N SER A 92 6.25 -36.51 44.17
CA SER A 92 6.59 -37.93 44.31
C SER A 92 7.84 -38.07 45.14
#